data_AF-A0AAW5EY13-F1
#
_entry.id   AF-A0AAW5EY13-F1
#
_cell.length_a   1.000
_cell.length_b   1.000
_cell.length_c   1.000
_cell.angle_alpha   90.00
_cell.angle_beta   90.00
_cell.angle_gamma   90.00
#
_symmetry.space_group_name_H-M   'P 1'
#
loop_
_entity.id
_entity.type
_entity.pdbx_description
1 polymer ?
#
loop_
_entity_poly.entity_id
_entity_poly.type
_entity_poly.pdbx_seq_one_letter_code
_entity_poly.pdbx_strand_id
1 'polypeptide(L)'
;VTLRLWQVLRPRLRPGHALALYEEMERPLVPILADMERAGVAVGADDLRAMAVEFAQRVGVSGTAIHTLAGRSFNVGSPKQLGEILFDEMGLSGGKRMKSGAWGTDSSVLQDLADQGHDLPARILAWRQLAKLKSTYA
;
A
#
# COMPACT_ATOMS: atom_id res chain seq x y z
N VAL A 1 1.06 21.66 -31.22
CA VAL A 1 1.92 21.73 -30.00
C VAL A 1 2.97 20.61 -29.97
N THR A 2 2.59 19.33 -30.14
CA THR A 2 3.51 18.17 -30.08
C THR A 2 4.72 18.25 -31.00
N LEU A 3 4.53 18.62 -32.28
CA LEU A 3 5.66 18.79 -33.22
C LEU A 3 6.65 19.87 -32.76
N ARG A 4 6.15 20.98 -32.21
CA ARG A 4 6.99 22.08 -31.70
C ARG A 4 7.85 21.62 -30.52
N LEU A 5 7.29 20.78 -29.64
CA LEU A 5 8.05 20.18 -28.53
C LEU A 5 9.08 19.16 -29.06
N TRP A 6 8.69 18.31 -30.00
CA TRP A 6 9.59 17.32 -30.59
C TRP A 6 10.84 17.96 -31.21
N GLN A 7 10.66 19.03 -31.98
CA GLN A 7 11.75 19.78 -32.61
C GLN A 7 12.73 20.39 -31.59
N VAL A 8 12.27 20.74 -30.38
CA VAL A 8 13.10 21.29 -29.31
C VAL A 8 13.75 20.19 -28.46
N LEU A 9 13.03 19.09 -28.19
CA LEU A 9 13.46 18.03 -27.28
C LEU A 9 14.38 17.02 -27.95
N ARG A 10 14.11 16.63 -29.20
CA ARG A 10 14.91 15.62 -29.92
C ARG A 10 16.41 16.00 -30.01
N PRO A 11 16.79 17.26 -30.36
CA PRO A 11 18.20 17.63 -30.41
C PRO A 11 18.92 17.50 -29.05
N ARG A 12 18.18 17.64 -27.94
CA ARG A 12 18.72 17.52 -26.58
C ARG A 12 19.03 16.07 -26.17
N LEU A 13 18.49 15.07 -26.88
CA LEU A 13 18.74 13.66 -26.59
C LEU A 13 20.19 13.23 -26.87
N ARG A 14 20.87 13.87 -27.84
CA ARG A 14 22.28 13.58 -28.14
C ARG A 14 23.22 14.05 -27.03
N PRO A 15 23.21 15.34 -26.61
CA PRO A 15 23.99 15.80 -25.45
C PRO A 15 23.66 15.05 -24.16
N GLY A 16 22.42 14.53 -24.02
CA GLY A 16 22.00 13.72 -22.89
C GLY A 16 22.29 12.22 -23.01
N HIS A 17 22.99 11.77 -24.06
CA HIS A 17 23.34 10.36 -24.30
C HIS A 17 22.13 9.40 -24.33
N ALA A 18 20.94 9.92 -24.61
CA ALA A 18 19.66 9.19 -24.56
C ALA A 18 19.07 8.89 -25.95
N LEU A 19 19.72 9.35 -27.04
CA LEU A 19 19.16 9.19 -28.39
C LEU A 19 18.98 7.72 -28.79
N ALA A 20 20.00 6.88 -28.57
CA ALA A 20 19.94 5.47 -28.93
C ALA A 20 18.86 4.75 -28.09
N LEU A 21 18.85 4.96 -26.78
CA LEU A 21 17.79 4.43 -25.89
C LEU A 21 16.39 4.83 -26.37
N TYR A 22 16.19 6.09 -26.73
CA TYR A 22 14.90 6.57 -27.20
C TYR A 22 14.47 5.91 -28.53
N GLU A 23 15.34 5.89 -29.54
CA GLU A 23 14.97 5.41 -30.89
C GLU A 23 14.93 3.87 -30.97
N GLU A 24 15.77 3.17 -30.19
CA GLU A 24 15.94 1.72 -30.30
C GLU A 24 15.18 0.92 -29.23
N MET A 25 14.80 1.54 -28.10
CA MET A 25 14.08 0.86 -27.03
C MET A 25 12.73 1.52 -26.72
N GLU A 26 12.72 2.78 -26.30
CA GLU A 26 11.49 3.44 -25.82
C GLU A 26 10.43 3.58 -26.92
N ARG A 27 10.84 4.07 -28.10
CA ARG A 27 9.92 4.32 -29.21
C ARG A 27 9.36 3.02 -29.82
N PRO A 28 10.14 1.94 -30.01
CA PRO A 28 9.60 0.63 -30.40
C PRO A 28 8.74 -0.04 -29.32
N LEU A 29 8.93 0.28 -28.04
CA LEU A 29 8.15 -0.29 -26.93
C LEU A 29 6.70 0.24 -26.90
N VAL A 30 6.46 1.47 -27.33
CA VAL A 30 5.12 2.09 -27.34
C VAL A 30 4.05 1.24 -28.04
N PRO A 31 4.22 0.78 -29.30
CA PRO A 31 3.22 -0.07 -29.95
C PRO A 31 3.02 -1.41 -29.23
N ILE A 32 4.08 -2.00 -28.64
CA ILE A 32 3.99 -3.25 -27.88
C ILE A 32 3.11 -3.08 -26.64
N LEU A 33 3.36 -2.02 -25.85
CA LEU A 33 2.53 -1.71 -24.67
C LEU A 33 1.08 -1.43 -25.07
N ALA A 34 0.88 -0.68 -26.17
CA ALA A 34 -0.46 -0.40 -26.66
C ALA A 34 -1.21 -1.67 -27.12
N ASP A 35 -0.51 -2.68 -27.64
CA ASP A 35 -1.10 -3.97 -27.99
C ASP A 35 -1.39 -4.82 -26.74
N MET A 36 -0.47 -4.84 -25.76
CA MET A 36 -0.67 -5.50 -24.46
C MET A 36 -1.88 -4.92 -23.71
N GLU A 37 -2.01 -3.60 -23.67
CA GLU A 37 -3.14 -2.90 -23.03
C GLU A 37 -4.47 -3.21 -23.72
N ARG A 38 -4.49 -3.24 -25.06
CA ARG A 38 -5.70 -3.59 -25.84
C ARG A 38 -6.10 -5.05 -25.67
N ALA A 39 -5.14 -5.96 -25.58
CA ALA A 39 -5.42 -7.37 -25.33
C ALA A 39 -5.99 -7.60 -23.92
N GLY A 40 -5.45 -6.90 -22.92
CA GLY A 40 -5.85 -7.03 -21.52
C GLY A 40 -5.50 -8.40 -20.93
N VAL A 41 -6.05 -8.67 -19.74
CA VAL A 41 -5.90 -9.94 -19.03
C VAL A 41 -7.28 -10.42 -18.58
N ALA A 42 -7.64 -11.65 -18.95
CA ALA A 42 -8.89 -12.25 -18.50
C ALA A 42 -8.83 -12.56 -16.99
N VAL A 43 -9.86 -12.19 -16.26
CA VAL A 43 -9.97 -12.41 -14.81
C VAL A 43 -11.30 -13.06 -14.45
N GLY A 44 -11.28 -13.96 -13.46
CA GLY A 44 -12.48 -14.58 -12.89
C GLY A 44 -13.24 -13.59 -12.02
N ALA A 45 -14.20 -12.86 -12.60
CA ALA A 45 -14.94 -11.82 -11.89
C ALA A 45 -15.75 -12.35 -10.69
N ASP A 46 -16.29 -13.57 -10.82
CA ASP A 46 -17.05 -14.22 -9.74
C ASP A 46 -16.13 -14.62 -8.58
N ASP A 47 -14.95 -15.17 -8.88
CA ASP A 47 -13.94 -15.51 -7.87
C ASP A 47 -13.44 -14.27 -7.13
N LEU A 48 -13.18 -13.18 -7.87
CA LEU A 48 -12.79 -11.89 -7.27
C LEU A 48 -13.87 -11.36 -6.34
N ARG A 49 -15.16 -11.43 -6.74
CA ARG A 49 -16.27 -11.01 -5.86
C ARG A 49 -16.40 -11.91 -4.63
N ALA A 50 -16.25 -13.22 -4.78
CA ALA A 50 -16.27 -14.14 -3.65
C ALA A 50 -15.15 -13.83 -2.64
N MET A 51 -13.92 -13.62 -3.14
CA MET A 51 -12.78 -13.22 -2.31
C MET A 51 -13.00 -11.85 -1.64
N ALA A 52 -13.60 -10.88 -2.33
CA ALA A 52 -13.93 -9.57 -1.77
C ALA A 52 -14.87 -9.68 -0.55
N VAL A 53 -15.91 -10.52 -0.66
CA VAL A 53 -16.87 -10.77 0.42
C VAL A 53 -16.17 -11.47 1.59
N GLU A 54 -15.36 -12.50 1.31
CA GLU A 54 -14.61 -13.21 2.34
C GLU A 54 -13.64 -12.28 3.10
N PHE A 55 -12.87 -11.45 2.38
CA PHE A 55 -11.98 -10.49 3.02
C PHE A 55 -12.75 -9.44 3.82
N ALA A 56 -13.92 -8.99 3.36
CA ALA A 56 -14.75 -8.07 4.12
C ALA A 56 -15.21 -8.68 5.46
N GLN A 57 -15.62 -9.95 5.46
CA GLN A 57 -16.00 -10.66 6.68
C GLN A 57 -14.81 -10.81 7.63
N ARG A 58 -13.66 -11.27 7.14
CA ARG A 58 -12.45 -11.45 7.95
C ARG A 58 -11.95 -10.12 8.54
N VAL A 59 -11.95 -9.03 7.76
CA VAL A 59 -11.60 -7.68 8.23
C VAL A 59 -12.55 -7.22 9.35
N GLY A 60 -13.85 -7.52 9.24
CA GLY A 60 -14.84 -7.21 10.28
C GLY A 60 -14.56 -7.98 11.57
N VAL A 61 -14.42 -9.30 11.49
CA VAL A 61 -14.15 -10.18 12.65
C VAL A 61 -12.84 -9.79 13.34
N SER A 62 -11.76 -9.58 12.56
CA SER A 62 -10.48 -9.13 13.11
C SER A 62 -10.57 -7.75 13.72
N GLY A 63 -11.35 -6.83 13.13
CA GLY A 63 -11.58 -5.49 13.69
C GLY A 63 -12.24 -5.53 15.06
N THR A 64 -13.29 -6.35 15.22
CA THR A 64 -13.95 -6.55 16.52
C THR A 64 -12.99 -7.13 17.56
N ALA A 65 -12.19 -8.14 17.20
CA ALA A 65 -11.20 -8.72 18.11
C ALA A 65 -10.15 -7.69 18.55
N ILE A 66 -9.70 -6.81 17.64
CA ILE A 66 -8.78 -5.70 17.94
C ILE A 66 -9.42 -4.72 18.92
N HIS A 67 -10.69 -4.34 18.72
CA HIS A 67 -11.40 -3.46 19.65
C HIS A 67 -11.56 -4.07 21.04
N THR A 68 -11.81 -5.38 21.13
CA THR A 68 -11.88 -6.08 22.42
C THR A 68 -10.53 -6.06 23.15
N LEU A 69 -9.43 -6.30 22.44
CA LEU A 69 -8.08 -6.28 23.03
C LEU A 69 -7.62 -4.88 23.43
N ALA A 70 -8.01 -3.86 22.66
CA ALA A 70 -7.73 -2.47 22.98
C ALA A 70 -8.66 -1.91 24.10
N GLY A 71 -9.71 -2.63 24.49
CA GLY A 71 -10.69 -2.19 25.48
C GLY A 71 -11.61 -1.06 25.03
N ARG A 72 -11.47 -0.56 23.80
CA ARG A 72 -12.32 0.49 23.22
C ARG A 72 -12.41 0.39 21.70
N SER A 73 -13.47 0.97 21.14
CA SER A 73 -13.62 1.12 19.70
C SER A 73 -12.79 2.31 19.17
N PHE A 74 -12.11 2.10 18.05
CA PHE A 74 -11.34 3.12 17.34
C PHE A 74 -11.20 2.77 15.86
N ASN A 75 -10.70 3.70 15.05
CA ASN A 75 -10.38 3.43 13.65
C ASN A 75 -9.03 2.72 13.55
N VAL A 76 -9.05 1.41 13.35
CA VAL A 76 -7.85 0.55 13.17
C VAL A 76 -6.99 1.00 11.98
N GLY A 77 -7.60 1.63 10.97
CA GLY A 77 -6.91 2.18 9.81
C GLY A 77 -6.21 3.51 10.07
N SER A 78 -6.43 4.16 11.23
CA SER A 78 -5.80 5.44 11.57
C SER A 78 -4.48 5.23 12.31
N PRO A 79 -3.32 5.56 11.70
CA PRO A 79 -2.02 5.40 12.36
C PRO A 79 -1.91 6.23 13.66
N LYS A 80 -2.60 7.38 13.70
CA LYS A 80 -2.61 8.28 14.86
C LYS A 80 -3.32 7.64 16.06
N GLN A 81 -4.58 7.21 15.88
CA GLN A 81 -5.36 6.59 16.96
C GLN A 81 -4.70 5.29 17.43
N LEU A 82 -4.14 4.52 16.50
CA LEU A 82 -3.42 3.32 16.85
C LEU A 82 -2.17 3.62 17.67
N GLY A 83 -1.42 4.63 17.29
CA GLY A 83 -0.24 5.06 18.01
C GLY A 83 -0.54 5.53 19.44
N GLU A 84 -1.61 6.30 19.61
CA GLU A 84 -2.11 6.72 20.94
C GLU A 84 -2.43 5.49 21.81
N ILE A 85 -3.13 4.50 21.28
CA ILE A 85 -3.46 3.28 22.03
C ILE A 85 -2.21 2.48 22.41
N LEU A 86 -1.32 2.23 21.45
CA LEU A 86 -0.15 1.37 21.69
C LEU A 86 0.87 2.03 22.64
N PHE A 87 1.14 3.32 22.47
CA PHE A 87 2.25 3.98 23.15
C PHE A 87 1.83 4.86 24.30
N ASP A 88 0.66 5.52 24.23
CA ASP A 88 0.19 6.40 25.31
C ASP A 88 -0.72 5.62 26.29
N GLU A 89 -1.66 4.80 25.82
CA GLU A 89 -2.59 4.05 26.69
C GLU A 89 -1.96 2.74 27.22
N MET A 90 -1.34 1.93 26.35
CA MET A 90 -0.73 0.64 26.73
C MET A 90 0.73 0.75 27.17
N GLY A 91 1.37 1.91 26.96
CA GLY A 91 2.74 2.17 27.40
C GLY A 91 3.80 1.28 26.76
N LEU A 92 3.57 0.74 25.55
CA LEU A 92 4.54 -0.12 24.87
C LEU A 92 5.81 0.68 24.51
N SER A 93 6.98 0.06 24.59
CA SER A 93 8.24 0.69 24.22
C SER A 93 8.56 0.47 22.74
N GLY A 94 9.25 1.42 22.09
CA GLY A 94 9.62 1.32 20.67
C GLY A 94 8.87 2.25 19.71
N GLY A 95 7.94 3.06 20.21
CA GLY A 95 7.28 4.10 19.42
C GLY A 95 8.27 5.21 19.03
N LYS A 96 8.32 5.56 17.74
CA LYS A 96 9.07 6.73 17.24
C LYS A 96 8.09 7.82 16.83
N ARG A 97 8.23 9.03 17.36
CA ARG A 97 7.43 10.17 16.92
C ARG A 97 7.91 10.70 15.58
N MET A 98 6.97 10.93 14.66
CA MET A 98 7.22 11.60 13.39
C MET A 98 7.35 13.11 13.57
N LYS A 99 7.82 13.82 12.54
CA LYS A 99 7.91 15.30 12.54
C LYS A 99 6.58 16.00 12.85
N SER A 100 5.46 15.35 12.56
CA SER A 100 4.10 15.82 12.85
C SER A 100 3.67 15.64 14.32
N GLY A 101 4.51 15.02 15.14
CA GLY A 101 4.21 14.72 16.55
C GLY A 101 3.42 13.43 16.78
N ALA A 102 2.88 12.81 15.73
CA ALA A 102 2.20 11.51 15.83
C ALA A 102 3.18 10.35 15.96
N TRP A 103 2.76 9.28 16.62
CA TRP A 103 3.53 8.03 16.70
C TRP A 103 3.59 7.32 15.35
N GLY A 104 4.77 6.82 14.98
CA GLY A 104 4.98 5.92 13.86
C GLY A 104 4.48 4.53 14.20
N THR A 105 3.55 4.02 13.40
CA THR A 105 3.02 2.66 13.50
C THR A 105 3.25 1.92 12.20
N ASP A 106 4.46 2.02 11.64
CA ASP A 106 4.84 1.33 10.41
C ASP A 106 4.92 -0.18 10.64
N SER A 107 4.90 -0.97 9.56
CA SER A 107 4.91 -2.43 9.67
C SER A 107 6.11 -2.97 10.45
N SER A 108 7.29 -2.34 10.35
CA SER A 108 8.48 -2.74 11.12
C SER A 108 8.27 -2.55 12.63
N VAL A 109 7.75 -1.40 13.05
CA VAL A 109 7.50 -1.10 14.47
C VAL A 109 6.48 -2.07 15.06
N LEU A 110 5.41 -2.38 14.32
CA LEU A 110 4.41 -3.34 14.77
C LEU A 110 4.96 -4.77 14.81
N GLN A 111 5.87 -5.13 13.90
CA GLN A 111 6.51 -6.43 13.89
C GLN A 111 7.44 -6.59 15.09
N ASP A 112 8.26 -5.60 15.38
CA ASP A 112 9.14 -5.60 16.55
C ASP A 112 8.33 -5.76 17.86
N LEU A 113 7.18 -5.08 17.96
CA LEU A 113 6.28 -5.22 19.11
C LEU A 113 5.59 -6.60 19.16
N ALA A 114 5.24 -7.17 18.01
CA ALA A 114 4.70 -8.52 17.94
C ALA A 114 5.73 -9.57 18.38
N ASP A 115 6.99 -9.41 17.97
CA ASP A 115 8.11 -10.29 18.32
C ASP A 115 8.45 -10.19 19.83
N GLN A 116 8.17 -9.05 20.46
CA GLN A 116 8.22 -8.86 21.92
C GLN A 116 7.07 -9.57 22.67
N GLY A 117 6.11 -10.17 21.95
CA GLY A 117 5.00 -10.95 22.50
C GLY A 117 3.69 -10.18 22.66
N HIS A 118 3.57 -8.97 22.10
CA HIS A 118 2.32 -8.21 22.16
C HIS A 118 1.32 -8.70 21.10
N ASP A 119 0.19 -9.26 21.56
CA ASP A 119 -0.84 -9.84 20.67
C ASP A 119 -1.56 -8.77 19.80
N LEU A 120 -1.79 -7.57 20.34
CA LEU A 120 -2.50 -6.51 19.63
C LEU A 120 -1.75 -6.06 18.35
N PRO A 121 -0.44 -5.70 18.37
CA PRO A 121 0.36 -5.44 17.16
C PRO A 121 0.30 -6.54 16.10
N ALA A 122 0.42 -7.82 16.51
CA ALA A 122 0.35 -8.96 15.59
C ALA A 122 -1.00 -9.02 14.85
N ARG A 123 -2.10 -8.81 15.57
CA ARG A 123 -3.45 -8.79 14.99
C ARG A 123 -3.68 -7.59 14.09
N ILE A 124 -3.12 -6.44 14.41
CA ILE A 124 -3.19 -5.25 13.56
C ILE A 124 -2.43 -5.48 12.24
N LEU A 125 -1.25 -6.11 12.29
CA LEU A 125 -0.51 -6.48 11.08
C LEU A 125 -1.35 -7.37 10.17
N ALA A 126 -1.95 -8.43 10.71
CA ALA A 126 -2.82 -9.33 9.96
C ALA A 126 -4.06 -8.58 9.40
N TRP A 127 -4.68 -7.71 10.21
CA TRP A 127 -5.81 -6.89 9.77
C TRP A 127 -5.43 -5.95 8.62
N ARG A 128 -4.25 -5.29 8.69
CA ARG A 128 -3.77 -4.39 7.64
C ARG A 128 -3.49 -5.13 6.33
N GLN A 129 -2.94 -6.34 6.39
CA GLN A 129 -2.75 -7.17 5.19
C GLN A 129 -4.09 -7.48 4.52
N LEU A 130 -5.09 -7.94 5.27
CA LEU A 130 -6.43 -8.22 4.76
C LEU A 130 -7.13 -6.96 4.22
N ALA A 131 -7.04 -5.85 4.95
CA ALA A 131 -7.62 -4.57 4.54
C ALA A 131 -6.96 -4.03 3.25
N LYS A 132 -5.66 -4.27 3.07
CA LYS A 132 -4.93 -3.90 1.85
C LYS A 132 -5.37 -4.76 0.67
N LEU A 133 -5.50 -6.07 0.87
CA LEU A 133 -6.02 -6.99 -0.15
C LEU A 133 -7.41 -6.57 -0.61
N LYS A 134 -8.31 -6.29 0.35
CA LYS A 134 -9.65 -5.81 0.06
C LYS A 134 -9.68 -4.47 -0.70
N SER A 135 -8.91 -3.47 -0.26
CA SER A 135 -9.00 -2.12 -0.85
C SER A 135 -8.30 -1.96 -2.20
N THR A 136 -7.36 -2.84 -2.53
CA THR A 136 -6.52 -2.71 -3.74
C THR A 136 -6.92 -3.70 -4.84
N TYR A 137 -7.44 -4.88 -4.47
CA TYR A 137 -7.70 -5.98 -5.41
C TYR A 137 -9.16 -6.44 -5.45
N ALA A 138 -9.99 -5.97 -4.52
CA ALA A 138 -11.34 -6.46 -4.32
C ALA A 138 -12.40 -5.36 -4.51
#